data_AF-A0A846W151-F1
#
_entry.id   AF-A0A846W151-F1
#
_cell.length_a   1.000
_cell.length_b   1.000
_cell.length_c   1.000
_cell.angle_alpha   90.00
_cell.angle_beta   90.00
_cell.angle_gamma   90.00
#
_symmetry.space_group_name_H-M   'P 1'
#
loop_
_entity.id
_entity.type
_entity.pdbx_description
1 polymer ?
#
loop_
_entity_poly.entity_id
_entity_poly.type
_entity_poly.pdbx_seq_one_letter_code
_entity_poly.pdbx_strand_id
1 'polypeptide(L)'
;MISDPRVDGPWADQLPDPVPVVHRDLEVRVGGWDLTTLTREHLQYWVGCIPLQFGNTFMVVSRKDQPGFIQTYRNGADDYDLELSDAPPEVRRTVIRDEAQLVEILWAWLEGDRETVDALDWGPLEQP
;
A
#
# COMPACT_ATOMS: atom_id res chain seq x y z
N MET A 1 30.57 0.70 20.39
CA MET A 1 29.44 1.01 19.49
C MET A 1 29.88 2.15 18.60
N ILE A 2 29.88 1.96 17.28
CA ILE A 2 30.09 3.04 16.31
C ILE A 2 28.69 3.52 15.95
N SER A 3 28.34 4.74 16.36
CA SER A 3 27.16 5.44 15.87
C SER A 3 27.32 5.69 14.37
N ASP A 4 26.23 5.55 13.63
CA ASP A 4 26.21 5.79 12.19
C ASP A 4 26.49 7.29 11.95
N PRO A 5 27.54 7.66 11.19
CA PRO A 5 27.91 9.06 11.00
C PRO A 5 26.85 9.88 10.26
N ARG A 6 25.80 9.26 9.70
CA ARG A 6 24.62 9.95 9.17
C ARG A 6 23.66 10.45 10.26
N VAL A 7 23.82 9.97 11.49
CA VAL A 7 22.94 10.23 12.64
C VAL A 7 23.61 11.15 13.67
N ASP A 8 24.91 11.39 13.56
CA ASP A 8 25.71 12.20 14.50
C ASP A 8 25.78 13.71 14.14
N GLY A 9 24.73 14.25 13.51
CA GLY A 9 24.55 15.69 13.25
C GLY A 9 23.58 16.35 14.25
N PRO A 10 23.61 17.69 14.42
CA PRO A 10 22.56 18.36 15.18
C PRO A 10 21.20 18.02 14.54
N TRP A 11 20.23 17.60 15.35
CA TRP A 11 18.85 17.43 14.90
C TRP A 11 18.42 18.74 14.26
N ALA A 12 18.29 18.75 12.94
CA ALA A 12 17.69 19.87 12.26
C ALA A 12 16.18 19.73 12.51
N ASP A 13 15.59 20.60 13.33
CA ASP A 13 14.13 20.73 13.51
C ASP A 13 13.43 21.26 12.24
N GLN A 14 14.05 21.03 11.08
CA GLN A 14 13.53 21.38 9.78
C GLN A 14 12.95 20.13 9.15
N LEU A 15 11.62 20.12 9.00
CA LEU A 15 10.96 19.11 8.19
C LEU A 15 11.50 19.17 6.75
N PRO A 16 11.56 18.04 6.04
CA PRO A 16 11.88 18.06 4.62
C PRO A 16 10.89 18.97 3.88
N ASP A 17 11.36 19.58 2.79
CA ASP A 17 10.53 20.38 1.88
C ASP A 17 10.40 19.64 0.54
N PRO A 18 9.20 19.20 0.13
CA PRO A 18 7.93 19.38 0.83
C PRO A 18 7.79 18.52 2.09
N VAL A 19 6.95 18.97 3.03
CA VAL A 19 6.60 18.20 4.23
C VAL A 19 5.89 16.91 3.78
N PRO A 20 6.35 15.72 4.21
CA PRO A 20 5.71 14.46 3.83
C PRO A 20 4.27 14.40 4.32
N VAL A 21 3.38 13.93 3.45
CA VAL A 21 2.01 13.61 3.85
C VAL A 21 2.02 12.31 4.66
N VAL A 22 1.39 12.34 5.83
CA VAL A 22 1.30 11.19 6.74
C VAL A 22 -0.17 10.84 6.97
N HIS A 23 -0.59 9.68 6.49
CA HIS A 23 -1.89 9.12 6.83
C HIS A 23 -1.82 8.41 8.19
N ARG A 24 -2.87 8.59 8.99
CA ARG A 24 -3.06 8.02 10.33
C ARG A 24 -4.41 7.32 10.40
N ASP A 25 -4.66 6.63 11.51
CA ASP A 25 -5.90 5.88 11.74
C ASP A 25 -6.15 4.84 10.64
N LEU A 26 -5.07 4.15 10.26
CA LEU A 26 -5.09 3.09 9.28
C LEU A 26 -5.16 1.72 9.94
N GLU A 27 -5.73 0.77 9.20
CA GLU A 27 -5.65 -0.65 9.47
C GLU A 27 -4.91 -1.30 8.30
N VAL A 28 -3.58 -1.15 8.30
CA VAL A 28 -2.73 -1.73 7.26
C VAL A 28 -2.06 -2.98 7.80
N ARG A 29 -2.17 -4.08 7.05
CA ARG A 29 -1.44 -5.32 7.35
C ARG A 29 -0.52 -5.66 6.20
N VAL A 30 0.75 -5.92 6.47
CA VAL A 30 1.72 -6.45 5.49
C VAL A 30 2.26 -7.76 6.04
N GLY A 31 1.71 -8.88 5.56
CA GLY A 31 1.99 -10.19 6.15
C GLY A 31 1.61 -10.25 7.63
N GLY A 32 2.61 -10.35 8.51
CA GLY A 32 2.42 -10.37 9.96
C GLY A 32 2.58 -9.02 10.66
N TRP A 33 2.80 -7.93 9.93
CA TRP A 33 3.00 -6.59 10.48
C TRP A 33 1.73 -5.76 10.38
N ASP A 34 1.29 -5.17 11.48
CA ASP A 34 0.20 -4.19 11.51
C ASP A 34 0.77 -2.76 11.60
N LEU A 35 0.27 -1.85 10.76
CA LEU A 35 0.70 -0.46 10.65
C LEU A 35 -0.51 0.46 10.80
N THR A 36 -0.40 1.47 11.65
CA THR A 36 -1.47 2.46 11.89
C THR A 36 -1.20 3.81 11.24
N THR A 37 0.00 3.99 10.69
CA THR A 37 0.44 5.21 10.00
C THR A 37 1.29 4.87 8.79
N LEU A 38 1.10 5.58 7.68
CA LEU A 38 1.91 5.44 6.47
C LEU A 38 2.28 6.80 5.89
N THR A 39 3.51 6.88 5.38
CA THR A 39 3.90 7.88 4.36
C THR A 39 3.96 7.17 3.02
N ARG A 40 4.10 7.93 1.93
CA ARG A 40 4.24 7.37 0.59
C ARG A 40 5.51 6.53 0.46
N GLU A 41 6.61 6.97 1.08
CA GLU A 41 7.88 6.24 1.11
C GLU A 41 7.77 4.93 1.90
N HIS A 42 7.03 4.93 3.01
CA HIS A 42 6.75 3.69 3.75
C HIS A 42 5.92 2.73 2.90
N LEU A 43 4.88 3.23 2.21
CA LEU A 43 4.06 2.41 1.32
C LEU A 43 4.92 1.78 0.22
N GLN A 44 5.78 2.57 -0.43
CA GLN A 44 6.73 2.10 -1.44
C GLN A 44 7.66 1.02 -0.88
N TYR A 45 8.26 1.26 0.29
CA TYR A 45 9.12 0.28 0.96
C TYR A 45 8.39 -1.05 1.22
N TRP A 46 7.16 -0.99 1.75
CA TRP A 46 6.40 -2.18 2.09
C TRP A 46 5.95 -2.97 0.87
N VAL A 47 5.54 -2.29 -0.21
CA VAL A 47 5.22 -2.93 -1.49
C VAL A 47 6.44 -3.68 -2.04
N GLY A 48 7.62 -3.05 -2.05
CA GLY A 48 8.88 -3.68 -2.48
C GLY A 48 9.29 -4.87 -1.60
N CYS A 49 8.81 -4.93 -0.36
CA CYS A 49 9.06 -6.03 0.57
C CYS A 49 8.08 -7.20 0.43
N ILE A 50 7.07 -7.15 -0.45
CA ILE A 50 6.14 -8.26 -0.68
C ILE A 50 6.85 -9.38 -1.45
N PRO A 51 7.14 -10.53 -0.84
CA PRO A 51 7.84 -11.63 -1.51
C PRO A 51 6.94 -12.35 -2.52
N LEU A 52 7.53 -12.86 -3.60
CA LEU A 52 6.91 -13.86 -4.47
C LEU A 52 7.03 -15.23 -3.78
N GLN A 53 5.99 -15.68 -3.08
CA GLN A 53 6.01 -16.96 -2.36
C GLN A 53 4.65 -17.66 -2.37
N PHE A 54 4.66 -18.99 -2.47
CA PHE A 54 3.44 -19.78 -2.40
C PHE A 54 2.82 -19.68 -1.00
N GLY A 55 1.56 -19.25 -0.91
CA GLY A 55 0.91 -18.88 0.35
C GLY A 55 0.87 -17.37 0.64
N ASN A 56 1.29 -16.55 -0.35
CA ASN A 56 1.20 -15.11 -0.54
C ASN A 56 1.15 -14.25 0.75
N THR A 57 2.22 -13.47 0.95
CA THR A 57 2.14 -12.30 1.83
C THR A 57 1.26 -11.26 1.15
N PHE A 58 0.19 -10.86 1.82
CA PHE A 58 -0.69 -9.80 1.36
C PHE A 58 -0.35 -8.49 2.06
N MET A 59 -0.48 -7.39 1.32
CA MET A 59 -0.69 -6.07 1.90
C MET A 59 -2.18 -5.76 1.82
N VAL A 60 -2.83 -5.58 2.96
CA VAL A 60 -4.22 -5.11 3.04
C VAL A 60 -4.18 -3.70 3.61
N VAL A 61 -4.88 -2.78 2.95
CA VAL A 61 -5.00 -1.39 3.37
C VAL A 61 -6.48 -1.11 3.59
N SER A 62 -6.85 -0.86 4.84
CA SER A 62 -8.17 -0.31 5.21
C SER A 62 -8.00 0.98 6.04
N ARG A 63 -9.05 1.80 6.06
CA ARG A 63 -9.15 2.99 6.88
C ARG A 63 -10.05 2.63 8.05
N LYS A 64 -9.63 3.03 9.24
CA LYS A 64 -10.41 2.78 10.44
C LYS A 64 -11.80 3.38 10.28
N ASP A 65 -12.82 2.60 10.66
CA ASP A 65 -14.25 2.98 10.60
C ASP A 65 -14.83 3.22 9.20
N GLN A 66 -14.10 2.89 8.11
CA GLN A 66 -14.64 2.91 6.75
C GLN A 66 -14.86 1.50 6.22
N PRO A 67 -15.99 1.22 5.55
CA PRO A 67 -16.19 -0.06 4.90
C PRO A 67 -15.23 -0.21 3.72
N GLY A 68 -14.76 -1.43 3.52
CA GLY A 68 -13.93 -1.79 2.37
C GLY A 68 -12.43 -1.84 2.64
N PHE A 69 -11.70 -2.35 1.65
CA PHE A 69 -10.26 -2.48 1.66
C PHE A 69 -9.73 -2.50 0.23
N ILE A 70 -8.47 -2.14 0.09
CA ILE A 70 -7.67 -2.48 -1.09
C ILE A 70 -6.55 -3.42 -0.65
N GLN A 71 -6.36 -4.53 -1.36
CA GLN A 71 -5.31 -5.49 -1.03
C GLN A 71 -4.50 -5.88 -2.25
N THR A 72 -3.24 -6.19 -2.03
CA THR A 72 -2.34 -6.65 -3.08
C THR A 72 -1.42 -7.76 -2.62
N TYR A 73 -1.01 -8.59 -3.56
CA TYR A 73 0.03 -9.58 -3.39
C TYR A 73 0.81 -9.75 -4.68
N ARG A 74 2.06 -10.20 -4.56
CA ARG A 74 2.92 -10.45 -5.70
C ARG A 74 2.55 -11.80 -6.34
N ASN A 75 2.16 -11.79 -7.61
CA ASN A 75 1.72 -12.96 -8.38
C ASN A 75 2.75 -13.38 -9.45
N GLY A 76 3.71 -12.52 -9.77
CA GLY A 76 4.83 -12.80 -10.66
C GLY A 76 6.10 -12.05 -10.25
N ALA A 77 7.14 -12.12 -11.07
CA ALA A 77 8.35 -11.32 -10.85
C ALA A 77 8.02 -9.83 -10.84
N ASP A 78 7.20 -9.39 -11.80
CA ASP A 78 6.86 -7.99 -12.03
C ASP A 78 5.34 -7.73 -11.93
N ASP A 79 4.54 -8.75 -11.59
CA ASP A 79 3.07 -8.68 -11.62
C ASP A 79 2.50 -8.78 -10.21
N TYR A 80 1.60 -7.85 -9.89
CA TYR A 80 0.85 -7.80 -8.64
C TYR A 80 -0.63 -7.94 -8.94
N ASP A 81 -1.29 -8.86 -8.24
CA ASP A 81 -2.75 -8.87 -8.21
C ASP A 81 -3.20 -7.78 -7.22
N LEU A 82 -4.18 -6.99 -7.64
CA LEU A 82 -4.79 -5.95 -6.84
C LEU A 82 -6.28 -6.23 -6.75
N GLU A 83 -6.80 -6.27 -5.53
CA GLU A 83 -8.20 -6.50 -5.25
C GLU A 83 -8.78 -5.33 -4.45
N LEU A 84 -10.00 -4.96 -4.79
CA LEU A 84 -10.72 -3.86 -4.15
C LEU A 84 -12.10 -4.35 -3.73
N SER A 85 -12.45 -4.07 -2.48
CA SER A 85 -13.81 -4.20 -1.96
C SER A 85 -14.24 -2.85 -1.40
N ASP A 86 -15.29 -2.26 -1.96
CA ASP A 86 -15.88 -1.01 -1.45
C ASP A 86 -16.85 -1.26 -0.28
N ALA A 87 -17.34 -2.50 -0.17
CA ALA A 87 -18.03 -3.14 0.95
C ALA A 87 -18.35 -4.58 0.52
N PRO A 88 -18.48 -5.56 1.43
CA PRO A 88 -19.01 -6.87 1.06
C PRO A 88 -20.41 -6.71 0.43
N PRO A 89 -20.75 -7.47 -0.66
CA PRO A 89 -20.16 -8.76 -1.06
C PRO A 89 -19.34 -8.76 -2.36
N GLU A 90 -19.11 -7.63 -3.02
CA GLU A 90 -18.41 -7.62 -4.32
C GLU A 90 -16.93 -7.24 -4.16
N VAL A 91 -16.06 -8.10 -4.70
CA VAL A 91 -14.63 -7.86 -4.83
C VAL A 91 -14.31 -7.80 -6.32
N ARG A 92 -13.63 -6.73 -6.73
CA ARG A 92 -13.11 -6.57 -8.09
C ARG A 92 -11.60 -6.78 -8.07
N ARG A 93 -11.04 -7.29 -9.16
CA ARG A 93 -9.61 -7.54 -9.29
C ARG A 93 -9.03 -6.97 -10.56
N THR A 94 -7.75 -6.63 -10.53
CA THR A 94 -6.95 -6.29 -11.70
C THR A 94 -5.49 -6.70 -11.47
N VAL A 95 -4.66 -6.58 -12.51
CA VAL A 95 -3.23 -6.88 -12.45
C VAL A 95 -2.45 -5.61 -12.75
N ILE A 96 -1.54 -5.25 -11.86
CA ILE A 96 -0.60 -4.12 -12.04
C ILE A 96 0.80 -4.68 -12.25
N ARG A 97 1.49 -4.21 -13.29
CA ARG A 97 2.87 -4.65 -13.65
C ARG A 97 3.96 -3.64 -13.34
N ASP A 98 3.59 -2.54 -12.71
CA ASP A 98 4.50 -1.47 -12.31
C ASP A 98 4.32 -1.21 -10.82
N GLU A 99 5.39 -1.41 -10.05
CA GLU A 99 5.42 -1.16 -8.62
C GLU A 99 5.10 0.30 -8.29
N ALA A 100 5.57 1.25 -9.11
CA ALA A 100 5.29 2.66 -8.91
C ALA A 100 3.78 2.92 -9.10
N GLN A 101 3.17 2.39 -10.16
CA GLN A 101 1.73 2.47 -10.36
C GLN A 101 0.95 1.85 -9.19
N LEU A 102 1.37 0.69 -8.67
CA LEU A 102 0.72 0.07 -7.51
C LEU A 102 0.74 0.99 -6.29
N VAL A 103 1.89 1.61 -5.99
CA VAL A 103 2.03 2.58 -4.90
C VAL A 103 1.12 3.79 -5.13
N GLU A 104 1.06 4.32 -6.34
CA GLU A 104 0.16 5.43 -6.68
C GLU A 104 -1.31 5.09 -6.41
N ILE A 105 -1.77 3.90 -6.81
CA ILE A 105 -3.16 3.46 -6.62
C ILE A 105 -3.49 3.24 -5.14
N LEU A 106 -2.61 2.56 -4.40
CA LEU A 106 -2.78 2.36 -2.96
C LEU A 106 -2.80 3.71 -2.21
N TRP A 107 -1.98 4.67 -2.65
CA TRP A 107 -1.97 6.03 -2.11
C TRP A 107 -3.24 6.81 -2.46
N ALA A 108 -3.70 6.75 -3.71
CA ALA A 108 -4.96 7.37 -4.14
C ALA A 108 -6.16 6.86 -3.32
N TRP A 109 -6.20 5.56 -3.05
CA TRP A 109 -7.19 4.95 -2.16
C TRP A 109 -7.10 5.52 -0.72
N LEU A 110 -5.88 5.67 -0.19
CA LEU A 110 -5.61 6.30 1.12
C LEU A 110 -5.90 7.81 1.16
N GLU A 111 -6.02 8.48 0.00
CA GLU A 111 -6.45 9.88 -0.13
C GLU A 111 -7.96 10.00 -0.41
N GLY A 112 -8.61 8.90 -0.82
CA GLY A 112 -10.02 8.88 -1.18
C GLY A 112 -10.25 9.33 -2.62
N ASP A 113 -9.19 9.37 -3.42
CA ASP A 113 -9.23 9.65 -4.84
C ASP A 113 -9.78 8.43 -5.60
N ARG A 114 -11.11 8.37 -5.67
CA ARG A 114 -11.82 7.32 -6.38
C ARG A 114 -11.67 7.40 -7.89
N GLU A 115 -11.45 8.60 -8.44
CA GLU A 115 -11.27 8.77 -9.88
C GLU A 115 -10.04 7.99 -10.36
N THR A 116 -8.91 8.15 -9.67
CA THR A 116 -7.67 7.42 -9.97
C THR A 116 -7.83 5.91 -9.78
N VAL A 117 -8.51 5.47 -8.72
CA VAL A 117 -8.72 4.04 -8.44
C VAL A 117 -9.67 3.38 -9.44
N ASP A 118 -10.78 4.04 -9.76
CA ASP A 118 -11.82 3.50 -10.65
C ASP A 118 -11.44 3.61 -12.14
N ALA A 119 -10.36 4.33 -12.49
CA ALA A 119 -9.80 4.38 -13.84
C ALA A 119 -9.07 3.09 -14.28
N LEU A 120 -8.79 2.16 -13.36
CA LEU A 120 -8.21 0.87 -13.69
C LEU A 120 -9.22 -0.05 -14.40
N ASP A 121 -8.71 -0.97 -15.21
CA ASP A 121 -9.53 -2.02 -15.85
C ASP A 121 -9.83 -3.13 -14.85
N TRP A 122 -10.95 -2.98 -14.14
CA TRP A 122 -11.40 -3.90 -13.10
C TRP A 122 -12.22 -5.06 -13.69
N GLY A 123 -11.82 -6.29 -13.37
CA GLY A 123 -12.60 -7.50 -13.65
C GLY A 123 -13.31 -8.03 -12.40
N PRO A 124 -14.28 -8.94 -12.56
CA PRO A 124 -14.83 -9.70 -11.43
C PRO A 124 -13.75 -10.60 -10.82
N LEU A 125 -13.88 -10.93 -9.53
CA LEU A 125 -13.17 -12.04 -8.94
C LEU A 125 -13.67 -13.33 -9.59
N GLU A 126 -12.92 -13.93 -10.51
CA GLU A 126 -13.28 -15.24 -11.08
C GLU A 126 -13.33 -16.26 -9.93
N GLN A 127 -14.50 -16.85 -9.69
CA GLN A 127 -14.62 -18.00 -8.80
C GLN A 127 -14.02 -19.22 -9.52
N PRO A 128 -13.20 -20.04 -8.83
CA PRO A 128 -12.71 -21.30 -9.40
C PRO A 128 -13.84 -22.27 -9.76
#